data_AF-X0UW06-F1
#
_entry.id   AF-X0UW06-F1
#
_cell.length_a   1.000
_cell.length_b   1.000
_cell.length_c   1.000
_cell.angle_alpha   90.00
_cell.angle_beta   90.00
_cell.angle_gamma   90.00
#
_symmetry.space_group_name_H-M   'P 1'
#
loop_
_entity.id
_entity.type
_entity.pdbx_description
1 polymer ?
#
loop_
_entity_poly.entity_id
_entity_poly.type
_entity_poly.pdbx_seq_one_letter_code
_entity_poly.pdbx_strand_id
1 'polypeptide(L)' 'MSDQEYILPSSLVMRKVSASNCSAYDCEYVALADDLGVKLVTSDKQILEEFQKTAISLKMFARGVQP' A
#
# COMPACT_ATOMS: atom_id res chain seq x y z
N MET A 1 3.10 7.18 22.60
CA MET A 1 2.83 6.55 21.28
C MET A 1 3.91 5.50 21.11
N SER A 2 3.52 4.25 20.85
CA SER A 2 4.51 3.21 20.53
C SER A 2 4.94 3.41 19.09
N ASP A 3 6.24 3.39 18.80
CA ASP A 3 6.74 3.36 17.42
C ASP A 3 6.31 2.04 16.77
N GLN A 4 5.34 2.11 15.86
CA GLN A 4 4.88 0.99 15.03
C GLN A 4 5.52 1.07 13.65
N GLU A 5 6.83 1.34 13.62
CA GLU A 5 7.62 1.37 12.40
C GLU A 5 8.00 -0.06 12.00
N TYR A 6 7.97 -0.32 10.69
CA TYR A 6 8.34 -1.61 10.12
C TYR A 6 9.52 -1.40 9.17
N ILE A 7 10.62 -2.09 9.43
CA ILE A 7 11.78 -2.08 8.54
C ILE A 7 11.56 -3.11 7.45
N LEU A 8 11.41 -2.66 6.21
CA LEU A 8 11.31 -3.52 5.05
C LEU A 8 12.65 -3.64 4.32
N PRO A 9 12.98 -4.82 3.76
CA PRO A 9 14.06 -4.93 2.79
C PRO A 9 13.81 -3.98 1.61
N SER A 10 14.79 -3.15 1.26
CA SER A 10 14.65 -2.19 0.15
C SER A 10 14.30 -2.86 -1.18
N SER A 11 14.67 -4.14 -1.35
CA SER A 11 14.31 -4.93 -2.53
C SER A 11 12.80 -5.13 -2.71
N LEU A 12 12.01 -5.20 -1.63
CA LEU A 12 10.55 -5.30 -1.72
C LEU A 12 9.95 -3.99 -2.22
N VAL A 13 10.41 -2.86 -1.68
CA VAL A 13 9.98 -1.53 -2.12
C VAL A 13 10.38 -1.28 -3.58
N MET A 14 11.62 -1.60 -3.95
CA MET A 14 12.12 -1.40 -5.32
C MET A 14 11.37 -2.25 -6.35
N ARG A 15 10.89 -3.44 -5.99
CA ARG A 15 10.02 -4.24 -6.87
C ARG A 15 8.70 -3.51 -7.16
N LYS A 16 8.08 -2.89 -6.15
CA LYS A 16 6.86 -2.09 -6.34
C LYS A 16 7.15 -0.86 -7.20
N VAL A 17 8.21 -0.11 -6.89
CA VAL A 17 8.63 1.07 -7.70
C VAL A 17 8.88 0.70 -9.15
N SER A 18 9.56 -0.42 -9.42
CA SER A 18 9.86 -0.84 -10.80
C SER A 18 8.62 -1.24 -11.62
N ALA A 19 7.49 -1.51 -10.96
CA ALA A 19 6.26 -1.99 -11.57
C ALA A 19 5.17 -0.90 -11.69
N SER A 20 5.50 0.36 -11.37
CA SER A 20 4.53 1.41 -11.09
C SER A 20 5.14 2.80 -11.35
N ASN A 21 4.32 3.85 -11.43
CA ASN A 21 4.79 5.23 -11.49
C ASN A 21 4.75 5.92 -10.10
N CYS A 22 4.53 5.16 -9.03
CA CYS A 22 4.51 5.67 -7.67
C CYS A 22 5.92 5.94 -7.15
N SER A 23 6.03 6.85 -6.19
CA SER A 23 7.30 7.13 -5.53
C SER A 23 7.74 5.94 -4.66
N ALA A 24 9.03 5.90 -4.30
CA ALA A 24 9.53 4.90 -3.34
C ALA A 24 8.82 4.99 -1.98
N TYR A 25 8.41 6.20 -1.57
CA TYR A 25 7.67 6.43 -0.34
C TYR A 25 6.28 5.78 -0.39
N ASP A 26 5.54 6.00 -1.48
CA ASP A 26 4.22 5.38 -1.66
C ASP A 26 4.33 3.85 -1.76
N CYS A 27 5.36 3.38 -2.46
CA CYS A 27 5.65 1.95 -2.62
C CYS A 27 6.02 1.25 -1.31
N GLU A 28 6.53 1.97 -0.31
CA GLU A 28 6.84 1.40 1.00
C GLU A 28 5.57 0.93 1.72
N TYR A 29 4.51 1.75 1.73
CA TYR A 29 3.23 1.36 2.33
C TYR A 29 2.54 0.23 1.56
N VAL A 30 2.67 0.21 0.24
CA VAL A 30 2.14 -0.88 -0.59
C VAL A 30 2.90 -2.17 -0.32
N ALA A 31 4.24 -2.12 -0.24
CA ALA A 31 5.06 -3.28 0.08
C ALA A 31 4.77 -3.80 1.49
N LEU A 32 4.57 -2.91 2.46
CA LEU A 32 4.23 -3.29 3.83
C LEU A 32 2.89 -4.01 3.91
N ALA A 33 1.86 -3.47 3.26
CA ALA A 33 0.53 -4.08 3.25
C ALA A 33 0.55 -5.47 2.59
N ASP A 34 1.32 -5.63 1.52
CA ASP A 34 1.52 -6.91 0.84
C ASP A 34 2.26 -7.93 1.73
N ASP A 35 3.32 -7.50 2.42
CA ASP A 35 4.10 -8.33 3.34
C ASP A 35 3.26 -8.81 4.54
N LEU A 36 2.42 -7.92 5.08
CA LEU A 36 1.49 -8.22 6.17
C LEU A 36 0.22 -8.97 5.70
N GLY A 37 -0.02 -9.11 4.39
CA GLY A 37 -1.22 -9.74 3.84
C GLY A 37 -2.51 -8.95 4.11
N VAL A 38 -2.43 -7.63 4.30
CA VAL A 38 -3.57 -6.75 4.57
C VAL A 38 -3.83 -5.79 3.41
N LYS A 39 -5.00 -5.15 3.39
CA LYS A 39 -5.29 -4.08 2.42
C LYS A 39 -4.76 -2.74 2.92
N LEU A 40 -4.05 -2.03 2.05
CA LEU A 40 -3.72 -0.61 2.25
C LEU A 40 -4.97 0.23 2.02
N VAL A 41 -5.50 0.84 3.08
CA VAL A 41 -6.58 1.83 2.95
C VAL A 41 -5.96 3.19 2.61
N THR A 42 -6.29 3.74 1.45
CA THR A 42 -5.75 5.04 1.00
C THR A 42 -6.80 5.87 0.25
N SER A 43 -6.55 7.18 0.14
CA SER A 43 -7.29 8.06 -0.77
C SER A 43 -6.47 8.47 -2.00
N ASP A 44 -5.21 8.00 -2.08
CA ASP A 44 -4.34 8.27 -3.22
C ASP A 44 -4.85 7.53 -4.46
N LYS A 45 -5.15 8.28 -5.52
CA LYS A 45 -5.73 7.71 -6.74
C LYS A 45 -4.74 6.86 -7.51
N GLN A 46 -3.47 7.26 -7.54
CA GLN A 46 -2.44 6.55 -8.29
C GLN A 46 -2.18 5.18 -7.67
N ILE A 47 -2.08 5.11 -6.33
CA ILE A 47 -1.95 3.84 -5.62
C ILE A 47 -3.17 2.94 -5.87
N LEU A 48 -4.38 3.51 -5.83
CA LEU A 48 -5.61 2.76 -6.08
C LEU A 48 -5.69 2.21 -7.51
N GLU A 49 -5.19 2.94 -8.49
CA GLU A 49 -5.20 2.53 -9.90
C GLU A 49 -4.13 1.47 -10.19
N GLU A 50 -2.91 1.66 -9.70
CA GLU A 50 -1.76 0.81 -9.99
C GLU A 50 -1.69 -0.45 -9.10
N PHE A 51 -2.25 -0.40 -7.88
CA PHE A 51 -2.18 -1.47 -6.89
C PHE A 51 -3.55 -1.97 -6.40
N GLN A 52 -4.54 -2.12 -7.28
CA GLN A 52 -5.91 -2.56 -6.96
C GLN A 52 -6.02 -3.87 -6.13
N LYS A 53 -5.02 -4.76 -6.26
CA LYS A 53 -4.95 -6.01 -5.48
C LYS A 53 -4.52 -5.80 -4.03
N THR A 54 -3.76 -4.74 -3.74
CA THR A 54 -3.19 -4.49 -2.41
C THR A 54 -3.86 -3.28 -1.73
N ALA A 55 -4.48 -2.37 -2.49
CA ALA A 55 -5.09 -1.15 -1.97
C ALA A 55 -6.63 -1.13 -2.10
N ILE A 56 -7.29 -0.41 -1.19
CA ILE A 56 -8.72 -0.11 -1.22
C ILE A 56 -8.95 1.37 -0.87
N SER A 57 -9.95 1.99 -1.50
CA SER A 57 -10.27 3.39 -1.18
C SER A 57 -10.82 3.52 0.24
N LEU A 58 -10.44 4.61 0.93
CA LEU A 58 -10.98 4.96 2.26
C LEU A 58 -12.52 4.96 2.28
N LYS A 59 -13.15 5.45 1.21
CA LYS A 59 -14.61 5.50 1.07
C LYS A 59 -15.24 4.11 1.01
N MET A 60 -14.61 3.15 0.33
CA MET A 60 -15.09 1.77 0.28
C MET A 60 -14.93 1.08 1.63
N PHE A 61 -13.77 1.27 2.27
CA PHE A 61 -13.50 0.75 3.61
C PHE A 61 -14.50 1.27 4.65
N ALA A 62 -14.76 2.58 4.68
CA ALA A 62 -15.71 3.20 5.61
C ALA A 62 -17.16 2.75 5.43
N ARG A 63 -17.52 2.23 4.25
CA ARG A 63 -18.85 1.65 3.98
C ARG A 63 -18.98 0.19 4.43
N GLY A 64 -17.91 -0.40 4.98
CA GLY A 64 -17.87 -1.82 5.36
C GLY A 64 -17.83 -2.76 4.16
N VAL A 65 -17.57 -2.25 2.96
CA VAL A 65 -17.42 -3.09 1.75
C VAL A 65 -16.00 -3.61 1.74
N GLN A 66 -15.82 -4.82 2.27
CA GLN A 66 -14.56 -5.55 2.13
C GLN A 66 -14.55 -6.31 0.79
N PRO A 67 -13.47 -6.21 -0.01
CA PRO A 67 -13.28 -6.96 -1.24
C PRO A 67 -12.94 -8.43 -0.97
#